data_AF-A0A1T5IX06-F1
#
_entry.id   AF-A0A1T5IX06-F1
#
_cell.length_a   1.000
_cell.length_b   1.000
_cell.length_c   1.000
_cell.angle_alpha   90.00
_cell.angle_beta   90.00
_cell.angle_gamma   90.00
#
_symmetry.space_group_name_H-M   'P 1'
#
loop_
_entity.id
_entity.type
_entity.pdbx_description
1 polymer ?
#
loop_
_entity_poly.entity_id
_entity_poly.type
_entity_poly.pdbx_seq_one_letter_code
_entity_poly.pdbx_strand_id
1 'polypeptide(L)'
;MIADIKKRALHRIKILEGQMRGIEKMIDNEDYCMDIITQSLAIQKSLGSLNKLLIENHLRTHVTEMFEEGGDAREAAVAELLKAFELGNNRS
;
A
#
# COMPACT_ATOMS: atom_id res chain seq x y z
N MET A 1 -7.44 -13.32 -1.29
CA MET A 1 -6.01 -12.97 -1.32
C MET A 1 -5.16 -14.24 -1.33
N ILE A 2 -4.08 -14.24 -2.10
CA ILE A 2 -3.05 -15.28 -2.10
C ILE A 2 -2.41 -15.36 -0.71
N ALA A 3 -2.23 -16.59 -0.19
CA ALA A 3 -1.83 -16.82 1.20
C ALA A 3 -0.49 -16.17 1.58
N ASP A 4 0.54 -16.28 0.73
CA ASP A 4 1.84 -15.63 0.97
C ASP A 4 1.69 -14.10 1.02
N ILE A 5 1.02 -13.51 0.03
CA ILE A 5 0.83 -12.06 -0.04
C ILE A 5 0.05 -11.56 1.18
N LYS A 6 -0.98 -12.28 1.62
CA LYS A 6 -1.74 -11.98 2.85
C LYS A 6 -0.81 -11.96 4.07
N LYS A 7 0.04 -12.97 4.23
CA LYS A 7 0.99 -13.05 5.35
C LYS A 7 1.96 -11.85 5.34
N ARG A 8 2.53 -11.52 4.17
CA ARG A 8 3.44 -10.36 4.03
C ARG A 8 2.73 -9.04 4.30
N ALA A 9 1.50 -8.87 3.81
CA ALA A 9 0.71 -7.64 4.01
C ALA A 9 0.40 -7.43 5.50
N LEU A 10 -0.05 -8.48 6.20
CA LEU A 10 -0.29 -8.42 7.64
C LEU A 10 1.01 -8.13 8.43
N HIS A 11 2.13 -8.70 8.00
CA HIS A 11 3.43 -8.38 8.61
C HIS A 11 3.80 -6.90 8.42
N ARG A 12 3.54 -6.30 7.25
CA ARG A 12 3.76 -4.87 7.01
C ARG A 12 2.86 -3.98 7.86
N ILE A 13 1.59 -4.36 8.06
CA ILE A 13 0.68 -3.65 8.97
C ILE A 13 1.24 -3.61 10.39
N LYS A 14 1.73 -4.74 10.93
CA LYS A 14 2.34 -4.77 12.28
C LYS A 14 3.53 -3.83 12.43
N ILE A 15 4.34 -3.67 11.37
CA ILE A 15 5.45 -2.72 11.34
C ILE A 15 4.92 -1.28 11.37
N LEU A 16 3.94 -0.97 10.52
CA LEU A 16 3.30 0.35 10.45
C LEU A 16 2.69 0.76 11.79
N GLU A 17 2.00 -0.15 12.48
CA GLU A 17 1.49 0.09 13.84
C GLU A 17 2.61 0.44 14.83
N GLY A 18 3.76 -0.25 14.75
CA GLY A 18 4.93 0.05 15.56
C GLY A 18 5.49 1.45 15.27
N GLN A 19 5.59 1.83 13.99
CA GLN A 19 6.06 3.14 13.58
C GLN A 19 5.11 4.26 14.02
N MET A 20 3.80 4.07 13.88
CA MET A 20 2.79 5.03 14.34
C MET A 20 2.87 5.27 15.85
N ARG A 21 2.98 4.19 16.65
CA ARG A 21 3.22 4.30 18.09
C ARG A 21 4.54 4.99 18.43
N GLY A 22 5.55 4.86 17.57
CA GLY A 22 6.82 5.57 17.69
C GLY A 22 6.61 7.07 17.56
N ILE A 23 5.95 7.52 16.49
CA ILE A 23 5.65 8.94 16.26
C ILE A 23 4.81 9.53 17.40
N GLU A 24 3.78 8.81 17.86
CA GLU A 24 2.95 9.24 19.00
C GLU A 24 3.80 9.57 20.22
N LYS A 25 4.75 8.69 20.59
CA LYS A 25 5.68 8.92 21.70
C LYS A 25 6.62 10.10 21.45
N MET A 26 7.12 10.26 20.23
CA MET A 26 8.00 11.38 19.90
C MET A 26 7.29 12.72 20.06
N ILE A 27 6.01 12.78 19.69
CA ILE A 27 5.18 13.98 19.90
C ILE A 27 4.96 14.22 21.39
N ASP A 28 4.61 13.20 22.16
CA ASP A 28 4.38 13.29 23.61
C ASP A 28 5.63 13.76 24.37
N ASN A 29 6.81 13.34 23.91
CA ASN A 29 8.11 13.74 24.46
C ASN A 29 8.61 15.11 23.98
N GLU A 30 7.87 15.79 23.10
CA GLU A 30 8.30 17.03 22.43
C GLU A 30 9.66 16.87 21.71
N ASP A 31 9.88 15.71 21.08
CA ASP A 31 11.10 15.44 20.32
C ASP A 31 11.26 16.41 19.13
N TYR A 32 12.49 16.53 18.63
CA TYR A 32 12.80 17.46 17.54
C TYR A 32 11.96 17.21 16.29
N CYS A 33 11.29 18.25 15.80
CA CYS A 33 10.32 18.16 14.70
C CYS A 33 10.87 17.50 13.44
N MET A 34 12.15 17.71 13.09
CA MET A 34 12.74 17.09 11.90
C MET A 34 12.87 15.56 12.02
N ASP A 35 13.07 15.05 13.23
CA ASP A 35 13.14 13.61 13.46
C ASP A 35 11.74 12.98 13.34
N ILE A 36 10.71 13.66 13.85
CA ILE A 36 9.30 13.27 13.68
C ILE A 36 8.93 13.24 12.20
N ILE A 37 9.30 14.28 11.44
CA ILE A 37 9.08 14.35 9.98
C ILE A 37 9.80 13.19 9.29
N THR A 38 11.05 12.90 9.67
CA THR A 38 11.81 11.78 9.10
C THR A 38 11.11 10.44 9.34
N GLN A 39 10.58 10.20 10.54
CA GLN A 39 9.82 8.99 10.83
C GLN A 39 8.49 8.93 10.07
N SER A 40 7.80 10.06 9.92
CA SER A 40 6.58 10.16 9.11
C SER A 40 6.83 9.76 7.64
N LEU A 41 7.94 10.23 7.05
CA LEU A 41 8.35 9.83 5.70
C LEU A 41 8.67 8.32 5.62
N ALA A 42 9.23 7.73 6.67
CA ALA A 42 9.47 6.28 6.74
C ALA A 42 8.15 5.48 6.76
N ILE A 43 7.10 6.01 7.39
CA ILE A 43 5.74 5.43 7.36
C ILE A 43 5.15 5.52 5.95
N GLN A 44 5.26 6.67 5.27
CA GLN A 44 4.80 6.81 3.89
C GLN A 44 5.46 5.78 2.96
N LYS A 45 6.77 5.56 3.10
CA LYS A 45 7.49 4.51 2.34
C LYS A 45 6.97 3.11 2.67
N SER A 46 6.66 2.85 3.94
CA SER A 46 6.14 1.56 4.41
C SER A 46 4.71 1.29 3.89
N LEU A 47 3.86 2.33 3.82
CA LEU A 47 2.56 2.29 3.16
C LEU A 47 2.71 2.00 1.67
N GLY A 48 3.67 2.63 0.99
CA GLY A 48 4.00 2.32 -0.40
C GLY A 48 4.37 0.83 -0.59
N SER A 49 5.14 0.25 0.33
CA SER A 49 5.43 -1.19 0.31
C SER A 49 4.19 -2.06 0.52
N LEU A 50 3.26 -1.66 1.39
CA LEU A 50 1.99 -2.38 1.59
C LEU A 50 1.11 -2.33 0.34
N ASN A 51 0.97 -1.14 -0.27
CA ASN A 51 0.17 -0.95 -1.48
C ASN A 51 0.67 -1.83 -2.62
N LYS A 52 1.98 -1.98 -2.80
CA LYS A 52 2.56 -2.92 -3.78
C LYS A 52 2.09 -4.36 -3.59
N LEU A 53 1.99 -4.83 -2.34
CA LEU A 53 1.48 -6.17 -2.03
C LEU A 53 0.00 -6.32 -2.40
N LEU A 54 -0.81 -5.30 -2.11
CA LEU A 54 -2.24 -5.32 -2.40
C LEU A 54 -2.50 -5.29 -3.91
N ILE A 55 -1.77 -4.45 -4.64
CA ILE A 55 -1.83 -4.40 -6.11
C ILE A 55 -1.39 -5.75 -6.68
N GLU A 56 -0.25 -6.30 -6.25
CA GLU A 56 0.20 -7.63 -6.72
C GLU A 56 -0.89 -8.69 -6.52
N ASN A 57 -1.54 -8.72 -5.36
CA ASN A 57 -2.64 -9.65 -5.14
C ASN A 57 -3.80 -9.42 -6.11
N HIS A 58 -4.22 -8.17 -6.28
CA HIS A 58 -5.37 -7.82 -7.13
C HIS A 58 -5.10 -8.18 -8.60
N LEU A 59 -3.88 -7.94 -9.10
CA LEU A 59 -3.44 -8.35 -10.44
C LEU A 59 -3.54 -9.86 -10.67
N ARG A 60 -3.03 -10.65 -9.71
CA ARG A 60 -2.96 -12.12 -9.79
C ARG A 60 -4.29 -12.84 -9.50
N THR A 61 -5.34 -12.11 -9.14
CA THR A 61 -6.66 -12.68 -8.81
C THR A 61 -7.71 -12.05 -9.70
N HIS A 62 -8.31 -10.94 -9.26
CA HIS A 62 -9.44 -10.33 -9.95
C HIS A 62 -9.10 -9.89 -11.39
N VAL A 63 -7.96 -9.23 -11.62
CA VAL A 63 -7.61 -8.79 -12.98
C VAL A 63 -7.39 -9.98 -13.91
N THR A 64 -6.80 -11.06 -13.42
CA THR A 64 -6.60 -12.27 -14.24
C THR A 64 -7.96 -12.85 -14.66
N GLU A 65 -8.89 -12.99 -13.71
CA GLU A 65 -10.26 -13.47 -13.96
C GLU A 65 -11.03 -12.57 -14.96
N MET A 66 -10.94 -11.24 -14.80
CA MET A 66 -11.61 -10.28 -15.68
C MET A 66 -11.06 -10.31 -17.12
N PHE A 67 -9.76 -10.56 -17.28
CA PHE A 67 -9.16 -10.73 -18.61
C PHE A 67 -9.56 -12.05 -19.27
N GLU A 68 -9.72 -13.13 -18.49
CA GLU A 68 -10.23 -14.41 -18.98
C GLU A 68 -11.71 -14.33 -19.38
N GLU A 69 -12.52 -13.56 -18.65
CA GLU A 69 -13.95 -13.31 -18.97
C GLU A 69 -14.13 -12.51 -20.28
N GLY A 70 -13.27 -11.51 -20.52
CA GLY A 70 -13.29 -10.72 -21.74
C GLY A 70 -14.40 -9.66 -21.79
N GLY A 71 -14.63 -9.07 -22.98
CA GLY A 71 -15.65 -8.04 -23.19
C GLY A 71 -15.53 -6.85 -22.22
N ASP A 72 -16.66 -6.46 -21.63
CA ASP A 72 -16.73 -5.34 -20.68
C ASP A 72 -15.88 -5.57 -19.42
N ALA A 73 -15.71 -6.82 -18.97
CA ALA A 73 -14.88 -7.15 -17.82
C ALA A 73 -13.40 -6.80 -18.09
N ARG A 74 -12.91 -7.07 -19.31
CA ARG A 74 -11.54 -6.68 -19.69
C ARG A 74 -11.36 -5.16 -19.70
N GLU A 75 -12.31 -4.42 -20.23
CA GLU A 75 -12.23 -2.96 -20.29
C GLU A 75 -12.29 -2.34 -18.88
N ALA A 76 -13.10 -2.90 -17.99
CA ALA A 76 -13.11 -2.52 -16.57
C ALA A 76 -11.74 -2.78 -15.91
N ALA A 77 -11.11 -3.92 -16.18
CA ALA A 77 -9.78 -4.23 -15.64
C ALA A 77 -8.73 -3.22 -16.13
N VAL A 78 -8.74 -2.85 -17.42
CA VAL A 78 -7.84 -1.81 -17.97
C VAL A 78 -8.07 -0.47 -17.27
N ALA A 79 -9.32 -0.06 -17.06
CA ALA A 79 -9.64 1.18 -16.35
C ALA A 79 -9.15 1.17 -14.90
N GLU A 80 -9.29 0.06 -14.18
CA GLU A 80 -8.77 -0.10 -12.82
C GLU A 80 -7.24 0.00 -12.75
N LEU A 81 -6.54 -0.60 -13.72
CA LEU A 81 -5.08 -0.52 -13.81
C LEU A 81 -4.58 0.91 -14.05
N LEU A 82 -5.22 1.64 -14.96
CA LEU A 82 -4.91 3.05 -15.21
C LEU A 82 -5.12 3.89 -13.95
N LYS A 83 -6.25 3.70 -13.26
CA LYS A 83 -6.52 4.37 -11.98
C LYS A 83 -5.46 4.05 -10.92
N ALA A 84 -5.05 2.78 -10.81
CA ALA A 84 -4.01 2.38 -9.87
C ALA A 84 -2.64 3.02 -10.20
N PHE A 85 -2.31 3.17 -11.48
CA PHE A 85 -1.10 3.85 -11.93
C PHE A 85 -1.10 5.35 -11.60
N GLU A 86 -2.21 6.04 -11.84
CA GLU A 86 -2.36 7.47 -11.52
C GLU A 86 -2.28 7.75 -10.00
N LEU A 87 -2.86 6.88 -9.17
CA LEU A 87 -2.77 6.98 -7.71
C LEU A 87 -1.32 6.88 -7.19
N GLY A 88 -0.45 6.18 -7.92
CA GLY A 88 0.97 6.07 -7.61
C GLY A 88 1.79 7.30 -7.98
N ASN A 89 1.43 7.98 -9.07
CA ASN A 89 2.18 9.14 -9.60
C ASN A 89 1.74 10.48 -9.03
N ASN A 90 0.46 10.63 -8.64
CA ASN A 90 -0.06 11.90 -8.11
C ASN A 90 0.31 12.15 -6.62
N ARG A 91 1.05 11.24 -5.99
CA ARG A 91 1.44 11.31 -4.57
C ARG A 91 2.95 11.38 -4.35
N SER A 92 3.72 11.50 -5.43
CA SER A 92 5.17 11.76 -5.43
C SER A 92 5.48 13.22 -5.72
#